data_AF-A0AAJ3B2M4-F1
#
_entry.id   AF-A0AAJ3B2M4-F1
#
_cell.length_a   1.000
_cell.length_b   1.000
_cell.length_c   1.000
_cell.angle_alpha   90.00
_cell.angle_beta   90.00
_cell.angle_gamma   90.00
#
_symmetry.space_group_name_H-M   'P 1'
#
loop_
_entity.id
_entity.type
_entity.pdbx_description
1 polymer ?
#
loop_
_entity_poly.entity_id
_entity_poly.type
_entity_poly.pdbx_seq_one_letter_code
_entity_poly.pdbx_strand_id
1 'polypeptide(L)'
;MKTLINGDSPRTGVVISTSALTPSEQRGMRLARELFDELRTIYTQAIAPSLGGSSRPINIRMRDLMAEIHLHSHGFMSNHWKTDQEIEDAKPINHREIFNVDR
;
A
#
# COMPACT_ATOMS: atom_id res chain seq x y z
N MET A 1 -19.62 -45.32 9.21
CA MET A 1 -20.73 -44.35 9.39
C MET A 1 -20.29 -43.31 10.41
N LYS A 2 -20.09 -42.06 9.99
CA LYS A 2 -19.93 -40.90 10.87
C LYS A 2 -20.76 -39.77 10.26
N THR A 3 -21.79 -39.38 10.97
CA THR A 3 -22.81 -38.40 10.59
C THR A 3 -22.20 -37.00 10.63
N LEU A 4 -22.25 -36.26 9.53
CA LEU A 4 -21.89 -34.83 9.48
C LEU A 4 -23.15 -34.00 9.80
N ILE A 5 -23.03 -33.15 10.80
CA ILE A 5 -24.07 -32.21 11.23
C ILE A 5 -23.98 -30.98 10.32
N ASN A 6 -25.13 -30.56 9.78
CA ASN A 6 -25.32 -29.36 8.98
C ASN A 6 -24.73 -28.11 9.65
N GLY A 7 -24.04 -27.25 8.87
CA GLY A 7 -24.05 -25.81 9.19
C GLY A 7 -22.82 -24.99 8.81
N ASP A 8 -21.62 -25.57 8.69
CA ASP A 8 -20.44 -24.78 8.32
C ASP A 8 -20.11 -24.98 6.85
N SER A 9 -20.67 -24.10 6.02
CA SER A 9 -20.07 -23.83 4.72
C SER A 9 -18.64 -23.35 5.02
N PRO A 10 -17.58 -24.04 4.58
CA PRO A 10 -16.25 -23.48 4.70
C PRO A 10 -16.33 -22.16 3.95
N ARG A 11 -16.14 -21.04 4.67
CA ARG A 11 -15.78 -19.80 4.01
C ARG A 11 -14.54 -20.14 3.22
N THR A 12 -14.73 -20.45 1.93
CA THR A 12 -13.71 -20.33 0.91
C THR A 12 -13.42 -18.84 0.87
N GLY A 13 -12.69 -18.38 1.89
CA GLY A 13 -11.82 -17.24 1.73
C GLY A 13 -10.91 -17.66 0.60
N VAL A 14 -11.33 -17.32 -0.62
CA VAL A 14 -10.45 -17.23 -1.75
C VAL A 14 -9.35 -16.35 -1.21
N VAL A 15 -8.22 -16.97 -0.86
CA VAL A 15 -6.98 -16.26 -0.68
C VAL A 15 -6.84 -15.54 -1.99
N ILE A 16 -7.15 -14.24 -1.99
CA ILE A 16 -6.90 -13.39 -3.14
C ILE A 16 -5.44 -13.65 -3.41
N SER A 17 -5.18 -14.32 -4.54
CA SER A 17 -3.82 -14.63 -4.98
C SER A 17 -3.02 -13.38 -4.72
N THR A 18 -1.91 -13.50 -3.98
CA THR A 18 -0.96 -12.39 -3.80
C THR A 18 -0.41 -12.11 -5.18
N SER A 19 -1.15 -11.33 -5.97
CA SER A 19 -0.75 -10.88 -7.29
C SER A 19 0.48 -10.04 -7.03
N ALA A 20 1.65 -10.63 -7.26
CA ALA A 20 2.90 -9.92 -7.18
C ALA A 20 2.82 -8.78 -8.18
N LEU A 21 2.68 -7.56 -7.67
CA LEU A 21 2.65 -6.36 -8.49
C LEU A 21 3.94 -6.30 -9.32
N THR A 22 3.80 -6.04 -10.62
CA THR A 22 4.94 -5.72 -11.48
C THR A 22 5.65 -4.46 -10.98
N PRO A 23 6.94 -4.25 -11.30
CA PRO A 23 7.66 -3.05 -10.87
C PRO A 23 6.98 -1.74 -11.29
N SER A 24 6.31 -1.71 -12.44
CA SER A 24 5.54 -0.55 -12.90
C SER A 24 4.30 -0.29 -12.05
N GLU A 25 3.56 -1.35 -11.68
CA GLU A 25 2.38 -1.23 -10.82
C GLU A 25 2.78 -0.78 -9.41
N GLN A 26 3.90 -1.28 -8.88
CA GLN A 26 4.42 -0.84 -7.59
C GLN A 26 4.80 0.63 -7.59
N ARG A 27 5.48 1.13 -8.63
CA ARG A 27 5.76 2.56 -8.79
C ARG A 27 4.48 3.38 -8.91
N GLY A 28 3.50 2.90 -9.67
CA GLY A 28 2.19 3.54 -9.76
C GLY A 28 1.49 3.63 -8.41
N MET A 29 1.58 2.58 -7.60
CA MET A 29 1.01 2.55 -6.24
C MET A 29 1.75 3.47 -5.26
N ARG A 30 3.08 3.61 -5.37
CA ARG A 30 3.85 4.60 -4.60
C ARG A 30 3.38 6.02 -4.91
N LEU A 31 3.29 6.36 -6.19
CA LEU A 31 2.78 7.67 -6.62
C LEU A 31 1.34 7.90 -6.16
N ALA A 32 0.47 6.90 -6.28
CA ALA A 32 -0.91 7.01 -5.81
C ALA A 32 -0.99 7.27 -4.30
N ARG A 33 -0.06 6.70 -3.52
CA ARG A 33 0.03 6.95 -2.08
C ARG A 33 0.49 8.37 -1.76
N GLU A 34 1.51 8.86 -2.46
CA GLU A 34 1.98 10.25 -2.33
C GLU A 34 0.85 11.23 -2.62
N LEU A 35 0.15 11.06 -3.75
CA LEU A 35 -1.00 11.89 -4.12
C LEU A 35 -2.13 11.83 -3.09
N PHE A 36 -2.39 10.66 -2.50
CA PHE A 36 -3.38 10.52 -1.44
C PHE A 36 -2.99 11.31 -0.18
N ASP A 37 -1.73 11.21 0.25
CA ASP A 37 -1.25 11.92 1.43
C ASP A 37 -1.24 13.45 1.22
N GLU A 38 -0.96 13.92 -0.02
CA GLU A 38 -1.14 15.31 -0.42
C GLU A 38 -2.60 15.76 -0.35
N LEU A 39 -3.53 14.99 -0.92
CA LEU A 39 -4.97 15.29 -0.87
C LEU A 39 -5.49 15.33 0.57
N ARG A 40 -5.04 14.42 1.42
CA ARG A 40 -5.37 14.40 2.85
C ARG A 40 -4.87 15.67 3.56
N THR A 41 -3.69 16.15 3.17
CA THR A 41 -3.10 17.38 3.70
C THR A 41 -3.90 18.61 3.26
N ILE A 42 -4.21 18.74 1.97
CA ILE A 42 -5.05 19.82 1.41
C ILE A 42 -6.41 19.84 2.11
N TYR A 43 -7.02 18.66 2.26
CA TYR A 43 -8.30 18.55 2.94
C TYR A 43 -8.23 19.09 4.38
N THR A 44 -7.21 18.66 5.14
CA THR A 44 -7.05 19.04 6.54
C THR A 44 -6.72 20.52 6.72
N GLN A 45 -5.89 21.09 5.85
CA GLN A 45 -5.37 22.44 6.00
C GLN A 45 -6.24 23.52 5.35
N ALA A 46 -6.94 23.22 4.24
CA ALA A 46 -7.67 24.21 3.47
C ALA A 46 -9.19 23.94 3.48
N ILE A 47 -9.61 22.70 3.22
CA ILE A 47 -11.03 22.40 2.99
C ILE A 47 -11.79 22.31 4.31
N ALA A 48 -11.33 21.50 5.27
CA ALA A 48 -12.00 21.31 6.55
C ALA A 48 -12.20 22.63 7.33
N PRO A 49 -11.21 23.55 7.40
CA PRO A 49 -11.43 24.89 7.97
C PRO A 49 -12.50 25.69 7.24
N SER A 50 -12.48 25.69 5.90
CA SER A 50 -13.46 26.40 5.07
C SER A 50 -14.88 25.87 5.22
N LEU A 51 -15.03 24.57 5.54
CA LEU A 51 -16.32 23.93 5.84
C LEU A 51 -16.79 24.14 7.28
N GLY A 52 -16.11 24.98 8.06
CA GLY A 52 -16.49 25.31 9.43
C GLY A 52 -15.79 24.48 10.50
N GLY A 53 -14.63 23.90 10.20
CA GLY A 53 -13.70 23.31 11.17
C GLY A 53 -13.86 21.80 11.39
N SER A 54 -12.92 21.21 12.14
CA SER A 54 -12.80 19.76 12.34
C SER A 54 -13.96 19.11 13.11
N SER A 55 -14.76 19.89 13.84
CA SER A 55 -15.91 19.41 14.62
C SER A 55 -17.17 19.19 13.78
N ARG A 56 -17.17 19.60 12.50
CA ARG A 56 -18.32 19.41 11.62
C ARG A 56 -18.50 17.93 11.31
N PRO A 57 -19.73 17.38 11.37
CA PRO A 57 -19.97 15.95 11.13
C PRO A 57 -19.39 15.43 9.81
N ILE A 58 -19.45 16.24 8.74
CA ILE A 58 -18.83 15.90 7.45
C ILE A 58 -17.32 15.77 7.54
N ASN A 59 -16.66 16.65 8.30
CA ASN A 59 -15.20 16.66 8.43
C ASN A 59 -14.69 15.53 9.32
N ILE A 60 -15.46 15.16 10.34
CA ILE A 60 -15.20 13.96 11.15
C ILE A 60 -15.26 12.73 10.26
N ARG A 61 -16.34 12.53 9.51
CA ARG A 61 -16.50 11.37 8.63
C ARG A 61 -15.41 11.28 7.57
N MET A 62 -15.04 12.40 6.97
CA MET A 62 -14.01 12.40 5.94
C MET A 62 -12.63 12.10 6.52
N ARG A 63 -12.30 12.65 7.69
CA ARG A 63 -11.06 12.32 8.40
C ARG A 63 -11.00 10.83 8.74
N ASP A 64 -12.10 10.27 9.24
CA ASP A 64 -12.17 8.86 9.63
C ASP A 64 -12.01 7.96 8.40
N LEU A 65 -12.68 8.29 7.28
CA LEU A 65 -12.51 7.60 5.99
C LEU A 65 -11.07 7.66 5.47
N MET A 66 -10.45 8.84 5.50
CA MET A 66 -9.05 9.00 5.07
C MET A 66 -8.09 8.21 5.97
N ALA A 67 -8.36 8.13 7.28
CA ALA A 67 -7.56 7.35 8.22
C ALA A 67 -7.70 5.85 7.94
N GLU A 68 -8.91 5.36 7.66
CA GLU A 68 -9.17 3.97 7.28
C GLU A 68 -8.43 3.60 5.99
N ILE A 69 -8.55 4.42 4.94
CA ILE A 69 -7.82 4.22 3.68
C ILE A 69 -6.31 4.21 3.94
N HIS A 70 -5.79 5.15 4.72
CA HIS A 70 -4.36 5.24 5.04
C HIS A 70 -3.87 3.98 5.76
N LEU A 71 -4.62 3.48 6.76
CA LEU A 71 -4.28 2.30 7.54
C LEU A 71 -4.28 1.03 6.69
N HIS A 72 -5.36 0.79 5.93
CA HIS A 72 -5.50 -0.42 5.12
C HIS A 72 -4.51 -0.44 3.94
N SER A 73 -4.24 0.71 3.32
CA SER A 73 -3.23 0.80 2.25
C SER A 73 -1.80 0.68 2.77
N HIS A 74 -1.51 1.09 4.01
CA HIS A 74 -0.15 1.02 4.56
C HIS A 74 0.35 -0.42 4.70
N GLY A 75 -0.47 -1.33 5.25
CA GLY A 75 -0.10 -2.74 5.38
C GLY A 75 0.13 -3.43 4.02
N PHE A 76 -0.75 -3.14 3.06
CA PHE A 76 -0.60 -3.64 1.69
C PHE A 76 0.70 -3.14 1.03
N MET A 77 1.00 -1.85 1.18
CA MET A 77 2.18 -1.23 0.58
C MET A 77 3.48 -1.67 1.24
N SER A 78 3.53 -1.75 2.57
CA SER A 78 4.72 -2.18 3.30
C SER A 78 5.19 -3.58 2.87
N ASN A 79 4.26 -4.51 2.68
CA ASN A 79 4.58 -5.87 2.24
C ASN A 79 5.16 -5.90 0.82
N HIS A 80 4.62 -5.08 -0.10
CA HIS A 80 5.13 -4.99 -1.47
C HIS A 80 6.47 -4.25 -1.55
N TRP A 81 6.69 -3.24 -0.71
CA TRP A 81 7.96 -2.51 -0.66
C TRP A 81 9.12 -3.35 -0.13
N LYS A 82 8.90 -4.15 0.92
CA LYS A 82 9.91 -5.11 1.40
C LYS A 82 10.32 -6.10 0.32
N THR A 83 9.33 -6.65 -0.38
CA THR A 83 9.56 -7.58 -1.48
C THR A 83 10.38 -6.95 -2.61
N ASP A 84 10.10 -5.69 -2.96
CA ASP A 84 10.85 -4.97 -4.01
C ASP A 84 12.29 -4.66 -3.57
N GLN A 85 12.48 -4.21 -2.32
CA GLN A 85 13.81 -3.96 -1.78
C GLN A 85 14.64 -5.25 -1.73
N GLU A 86 14.05 -6.36 -1.30
CA GLU A 86 14.70 -7.68 -1.31
C GLU A 86 15.06 -8.13 -2.74
N ILE A 87 14.21 -7.86 -3.73
CA ILE A 87 14.51 -8.14 -5.14
C ILE A 87 15.61 -7.22 -5.68
N GLU A 88 15.62 -5.94 -5.31
CA GLU A 88 16.65 -4.98 -5.72
C GLU A 88 18.00 -5.31 -5.10
N ASP A 89 18.05 -5.60 -3.81
CA ASP A 89 19.24 -6.00 -3.07
C ASP A 89 19.80 -7.34 -3.57
N ALA A 90 18.94 -8.24 -4.07
CA ALA A 90 19.33 -9.52 -4.65
C ALA A 90 19.87 -9.41 -6.10
N LYS A 91 19.77 -8.25 -6.76
CA LYS A 91 20.37 -8.08 -8.10
C LYS A 91 21.89 -8.09 -7.96
N PRO A 92 22.61 -8.97 -8.68
CA PRO A 92 24.06 -9.01 -8.61
C PRO A 92 24.61 -7.65 -9.03
N ILE A 93 25.35 -7.01 -8.13
CA ILE A 93 26.11 -5.80 -8.43
C ILE A 93 27.11 -6.19 -9.51
N ASN A 94 26.90 -5.69 -10.73
CA ASN A 94 27.81 -5.91 -11.84
C ASN A 94 29.10 -5.11 -11.56
N HIS A 95 30.03 -5.73 -10.82
CA HIS A 95 31.39 -5.25 -10.69
C HIS A 95 32.10 -5.45 -12.04
N ARG A 96 31.86 -4.54 -12.98
CA ARG A 96 32.65 -4.46 -14.19
C ARG A 96 34.04 -3.92 -13.82
N GLU A 97 34.94 -4.87 -13.62
CA GLU A 97 36.41 -4.82 -13.74
C GLU A 97 36.98 -3.43 -14.08
N ILE A 98 37.35 -2.69 -13.03
CA ILE A 98 38.41 -1.69 -13.13
C ILE A 98 39.68 -2.49 -12.88
N PHE A 99 40.50 -2.72 -13.92
CA PHE A 99 41.97 -2.85 -13.89
C PHE A 99 42.38 -3.54 -15.19
N ASN A 100 42.82 -2.74 -16.17
CA ASN A 100 43.98 -3.00 -17.03
C ASN A 100 44.13 -1.77 -17.93
N VAL A 101 44.74 -0.72 -17.38
CA VAL A 101 45.45 0.26 -18.20
C VAL A 101 46.85 -0.29 -18.35
N ASP A 102 47.11 -0.92 -19.49
CA ASP A 102 48.45 -1.38 -19.88
C ASP A 102 49.44 -0.22 -19.86
N ARG A 103 50.66 -0.56 -19.41
CA ARG A 103 51.78 0.32 -19.11
C ARG A 103 52.63 0.64 -20.33
#